data_AF-A0A553QNR6-F1
#
_entry.id   AF-A0A553QNR6-F1
#
_cell.length_a   1.000
_cell.length_b   1.000
_cell.length_c   1.000
_cell.angle_alpha   90.00
_cell.angle_beta   90.00
_cell.angle_gamma   90.00
#
_symmetry.space_group_name_H-M   'P 1'
#
loop_
_entity.id
_entity.type
_entity.pdbx_description
1 polymer ?
#
loop_
_entity_poly.entity_id
_entity_poly.type
_entity_poly.pdbx_seq_one_letter_code
_entity_poly.pdbx_strand_id
1 'polypeptide(L)'
;MDTVPENPPHELWSLSSGPSTPDPEDLKPWTETSHTRDEAAETNPFESGFTARLQESTPRAPEIRAQGDPNCKVDIAFLMDGSWSIGKRRFKIQKDFLVEVSQALNVGLSGPMMGIIQYGDNPVTELSLKQFSSSRELKPAVSKILQKGGRSHVGKALSFLNQRFFSEAGGNRGGAPNVAVVLVDGWPTDRVEEASRLARESGINIFFLTIEGPDDQEKQSVEEPDFVDKAVCRTSGHFSLPVSSWFALRKAVQPLVKRICDTDRLVCSKTCLNANDIAFVIDGSSSVGTGNFRTVLQFVANVTREFEISDTDTRVGVVQYTYEQRLEFAFGQYNQKPELLNAIKRISYWSGGTSTGAAITYASEQLFSKSKPNKRKIMIVITDGRSYDDVRAPALAVHRKGVTAYSIGIAWAAPDELEYIATDPDREHSFFVDEFDNLYKYVPKVIHNICHEFNSQPRN
;
A
#
# COMPACT_ATOMS: atom_id res chain seq x y z
N MET A 1 -10.05 -26.35 66.37
CA MET A 1 -10.60 -25.08 66.91
C MET A 1 -11.21 -24.36 65.74
N ASP A 2 -12.53 -24.42 65.66
CA ASP A 2 -13.28 -24.38 64.41
C ASP A 2 -14.39 -23.35 64.56
N THR A 3 -14.47 -22.36 63.67
CA THR A 3 -15.63 -21.45 63.57
C THR A 3 -15.85 -20.98 62.13
N VAL A 4 -16.83 -21.62 61.50
CA VAL A 4 -17.69 -21.16 60.39
C VAL A 4 -19.10 -21.56 60.90
N PRO A 5 -20.18 -20.74 60.81
CA PRO A 5 -20.65 -19.99 59.62
C PRO A 5 -21.08 -18.53 59.95
N GLU A 6 -21.72 -17.73 59.09
CA GLU A 6 -23.16 -17.76 58.75
C GLU A 6 -23.54 -16.92 57.51
N ASN A 7 -24.70 -17.25 56.93
CA ASN A 7 -25.43 -16.58 55.84
C ASN A 7 -26.88 -17.11 55.95
N PRO A 8 -27.96 -16.28 55.96
CA PRO A 8 -28.80 -16.08 54.76
C PRO A 8 -29.61 -14.72 54.86
N PRO A 9 -30.81 -14.50 54.26
CA PRO A 9 -31.54 -15.19 53.18
C PRO A 9 -32.06 -14.28 52.03
N HIS A 10 -32.68 -14.89 51.02
CA HIS A 10 -33.56 -14.25 50.03
C HIS A 10 -35.02 -14.74 50.18
N GLU A 11 -35.99 -13.82 50.13
CA GLU A 11 -37.39 -14.03 49.70
C GLU A 11 -37.78 -12.77 48.86
N LEU A 12 -38.49 -12.78 47.72
CA LEU A 12 -39.69 -13.48 47.20
C LEU A 12 -41.03 -12.73 47.42
N TRP A 13 -42.05 -13.11 46.63
CA TRP A 13 -43.39 -12.50 46.46
C TRP A 13 -43.46 -11.17 45.66
N SER A 14 -44.50 -10.85 44.86
CA SER A 14 -45.30 -11.63 43.88
C SER A 14 -46.31 -10.75 43.10
N LEU A 15 -46.34 -10.89 41.76
CA LEU A 15 -47.49 -10.85 40.83
C LEU A 15 -48.83 -10.15 41.20
N SER A 16 -49.29 -9.20 40.37
CA SER A 16 -50.70 -9.00 39.91
C SER A 16 -50.85 -7.74 39.01
N SER A 17 -51.98 -7.46 38.33
CA SER A 17 -52.44 -8.12 37.09
C SER A 17 -53.60 -7.38 36.35
N GLY A 18 -53.31 -6.60 35.30
CA GLY A 18 -54.30 -6.05 34.32
C GLY A 18 -55.31 -5.02 34.85
N PRO A 19 -56.37 -4.66 34.08
CA PRO A 19 -56.70 -5.05 32.69
C PRO A 19 -57.22 -3.93 31.74
N SER A 20 -57.51 -4.32 30.48
CA SER A 20 -58.52 -3.80 29.52
C SER A 20 -58.38 -2.44 28.78
N THR A 21 -58.74 -2.51 27.48
CA THR A 21 -59.03 -1.48 26.44
C THR A 21 -60.57 -1.24 26.36
N PRO A 22 -61.21 -0.51 25.39
CA PRO A 22 -60.80 0.08 24.10
C PRO A 22 -61.23 1.58 23.94
N ASP A 23 -61.70 2.24 22.85
CA ASP A 23 -62.17 1.93 21.46
C ASP A 23 -61.95 3.18 20.51
N PRO A 24 -62.48 3.32 19.26
CA PRO A 24 -61.83 4.11 18.18
C PRO A 24 -62.65 5.25 17.52
N GLU A 25 -62.01 5.97 16.59
CA GLU A 25 -62.56 6.55 15.32
C GLU A 25 -61.37 6.58 14.32
N ASP A 26 -61.34 6.18 13.04
CA ASP A 26 -62.26 5.94 11.91
C ASP A 26 -61.91 6.90 10.73
N LEU A 27 -61.44 6.33 9.60
CA LEU A 27 -61.57 6.87 8.22
C LEU A 27 -60.87 5.95 7.18
N LYS A 28 -61.54 5.77 6.03
CA LYS A 28 -61.25 4.86 4.89
C LYS A 28 -62.13 5.33 3.68
N PRO A 29 -62.11 4.71 2.47
CA PRO A 29 -61.17 3.80 1.82
C PRO A 29 -60.80 4.29 0.38
N TRP A 30 -60.98 3.44 -0.66
CA TRP A 30 -60.79 3.58 -2.13
C TRP A 30 -59.35 3.33 -2.67
N THR A 31 -59.08 2.37 -3.57
CA THR A 31 -59.86 1.19 -4.05
C THR A 31 -58.96 0.16 -4.76
N GLU A 32 -59.38 -1.12 -4.75
CA GLU A 32 -59.42 -2.16 -5.83
C GLU A 32 -58.43 -2.19 -7.03
N THR A 33 -58.19 -3.32 -7.70
CA THR A 33 -58.89 -4.64 -7.72
C THR A 33 -57.90 -5.82 -7.83
N SER A 34 -58.37 -7.03 -7.51
CA SER A 34 -57.73 -8.31 -7.87
C SER A 34 -58.62 -9.10 -8.83
N HIS A 35 -58.06 -10.07 -9.57
CA HIS A 35 -58.82 -11.23 -10.05
C HIS A 35 -57.92 -12.45 -10.30
N THR A 36 -58.36 -13.59 -9.78
CA THR A 36 -57.92 -14.94 -10.15
C THR A 36 -59.15 -15.76 -10.54
N ARG A 37 -59.00 -16.72 -11.47
CA ARG A 37 -59.96 -17.81 -11.66
C ARG A 37 -59.35 -18.94 -12.50
N ASP A 38 -59.34 -20.15 -11.95
CA ASP A 38 -59.12 -21.41 -12.67
C ASP A 38 -60.47 -22.06 -13.00
N GLU A 39 -60.58 -22.78 -14.12
CA GLU A 39 -61.51 -23.92 -14.22
C GLU A 39 -61.20 -24.89 -15.37
N ALA A 40 -61.40 -26.19 -15.07
CA ALA A 40 -61.63 -27.34 -15.97
C ALA A 40 -60.58 -27.76 -17.03
N ALA A 41 -60.35 -29.08 -17.11
CA ALA A 41 -59.41 -29.75 -18.01
C ALA A 41 -60.11 -30.68 -19.01
N GLU A 42 -59.38 -31.19 -20.01
CA GLU A 42 -59.76 -32.38 -20.78
C GLU A 42 -58.54 -33.28 -21.09
N THR A 43 -58.79 -34.52 -21.55
CA THR A 43 -57.87 -35.69 -21.49
C THR A 43 -56.81 -35.78 -22.61
N ASN A 44 -55.55 -36.18 -22.38
CA ASN A 44 -54.99 -37.56 -22.12
C ASN A 44 -55.13 -38.51 -23.35
N PRO A 45 -54.28 -39.56 -23.60
CA PRO A 45 -53.18 -40.11 -22.78
C PRO A 45 -51.85 -40.47 -23.52
N PHE A 46 -50.80 -40.84 -22.76
CA PHE A 46 -50.10 -42.14 -22.86
C PHE A 46 -49.11 -42.34 -21.68
N GLU A 47 -48.83 -43.59 -21.29
CA GLU A 47 -48.19 -43.93 -20.00
C GLU A 47 -46.69 -44.28 -20.03
N SER A 48 -46.04 -44.02 -18.89
CA SER A 48 -44.91 -44.76 -18.30
C SER A 48 -43.51 -44.63 -18.91
N GLY A 49 -42.49 -44.56 -18.03
CA GLY A 49 -41.09 -44.73 -18.42
C GLY A 49 -40.03 -44.15 -17.47
N PHE A 50 -39.31 -45.03 -16.77
CA PHE A 50 -37.92 -44.86 -16.33
C PHE A 50 -37.52 -43.74 -15.34
N THR A 51 -37.51 -44.14 -14.06
CA THR A 51 -36.34 -44.10 -13.14
C THR A 51 -35.38 -42.91 -13.20
N ALA A 52 -35.23 -42.23 -12.05
CA ALA A 52 -34.25 -41.18 -11.83
C ALA A 52 -32.81 -41.56 -12.24
N ARG A 53 -32.14 -40.64 -12.93
CA ARG A 53 -30.67 -40.55 -13.00
C ARG A 53 -30.22 -39.29 -12.29
N LEU A 54 -29.03 -39.36 -11.69
CA LEU A 54 -28.39 -38.23 -11.02
C LEU A 54 -28.23 -37.06 -12.01
N GLN A 55 -28.67 -35.87 -11.61
CA GLN A 55 -28.48 -34.66 -12.39
C GLN A 55 -26.99 -34.31 -12.36
N GLU A 56 -26.32 -34.38 -13.51
CA GLU A 56 -24.88 -34.11 -13.59
C GLU A 56 -24.58 -32.68 -13.13
N SER A 57 -23.61 -32.54 -12.23
CA SER A 57 -23.18 -31.24 -11.72
C SER A 57 -22.64 -30.39 -12.87
N THR A 58 -23.21 -29.19 -13.05
CA THR A 58 -22.65 -28.19 -13.98
C THR A 58 -21.16 -27.97 -13.69
N PRO A 59 -20.29 -27.92 -14.71
CA PRO A 59 -18.86 -27.70 -14.49
C PRO A 59 -18.64 -26.40 -13.72
N ARG A 60 -18.08 -26.51 -12.50
CA ARG A 60 -17.66 -25.35 -11.71
C ARG A 60 -16.66 -24.58 -12.56
N ALA A 61 -16.91 -23.29 -12.79
CA ALA A 61 -15.95 -22.44 -13.50
C ALA A 61 -14.59 -22.56 -12.80
N PRO A 62 -13.48 -22.76 -13.53
CA PRO A 62 -12.19 -23.04 -12.92
C PRO A 62 -11.76 -21.88 -12.05
N GLU A 63 -11.61 -22.14 -10.75
CA GLU A 63 -11.07 -21.18 -9.79
C GLU A 63 -9.71 -20.69 -10.31
N ILE A 64 -9.60 -19.38 -10.59
CA ILE A 64 -8.38 -18.78 -11.11
C ILE A 64 -7.34 -18.78 -10.00
N ARG A 65 -6.61 -19.90 -9.90
CA ARG A 65 -5.42 -20.00 -9.05
C ARG A 65 -4.40 -18.99 -9.56
N ALA A 66 -4.29 -17.87 -8.85
CA ALA A 66 -3.31 -16.83 -9.13
C ALA A 66 -1.91 -17.46 -9.16
N GLN A 67 -1.26 -17.33 -10.31
CA GLN A 67 0.12 -17.81 -10.50
C GLN A 67 1.11 -16.74 -10.02
N GLY A 68 2.39 -17.10 -9.96
CA GLY A 68 3.42 -16.32 -9.28
C GLY A 68 4.37 -17.21 -8.49
N ASP A 69 5.65 -16.84 -8.43
CA ASP A 69 6.50 -17.24 -7.30
C ASP A 69 6.26 -16.26 -6.13
N PRO A 70 5.66 -16.69 -5.00
CA PRO A 70 5.37 -15.80 -3.87
C PRO A 70 6.64 -15.26 -3.19
N ASN A 71 7.81 -15.88 -3.41
CA ASN A 71 9.08 -15.42 -2.87
C ASN A 71 9.65 -14.22 -3.64
N CYS A 72 9.15 -13.92 -4.84
CA CYS A 72 9.60 -12.80 -5.68
C CYS A 72 8.45 -11.81 -5.94
N LYS A 73 7.93 -11.19 -4.88
CA LYS A 73 6.78 -10.27 -4.98
C LYS A 73 7.22 -8.84 -5.36
N VAL A 74 7.42 -8.61 -6.66
CA VAL A 74 7.86 -7.33 -7.27
C VAL A 74 6.94 -6.89 -8.41
N ASP A 75 6.90 -5.57 -8.67
CA ASP A 75 6.10 -4.97 -9.75
C ASP A 75 7.06 -4.43 -10.83
N ILE A 76 7.08 -5.09 -12.00
CA ILE A 76 8.11 -4.90 -13.02
C ILE A 76 7.54 -4.22 -14.27
N ALA A 77 8.19 -3.15 -14.68
CA ALA A 77 7.96 -2.47 -15.94
C ALA A 77 9.15 -2.65 -16.87
N PHE A 78 8.96 -3.34 -17.99
CA PHE A 78 9.98 -3.39 -19.04
C PHE A 78 9.80 -2.21 -19.98
N LEU A 79 10.82 -1.34 -20.06
CA LEU A 79 10.94 -0.31 -21.08
C LEU A 79 11.63 -0.95 -22.28
N MET A 80 10.84 -1.38 -23.27
CA MET A 80 11.37 -1.97 -24.51
C MET A 80 11.63 -0.89 -25.55
N ASP A 81 12.82 -0.90 -26.15
CA ASP A 81 13.16 0.05 -27.21
C ASP A 81 12.31 -0.28 -28.45
N GLY A 82 11.50 0.69 -28.88
CA GLY A 82 10.69 0.62 -30.10
C GLY A 82 11.21 1.49 -31.23
N SER A 83 12.33 2.21 -31.04
CA SER A 83 12.93 3.16 -31.98
C SER A 83 13.37 2.50 -33.30
N TRP A 84 13.77 3.31 -34.29
CA TRP A 84 14.12 2.76 -35.60
C TRP A 84 15.54 2.18 -35.71
N SER A 85 16.48 2.51 -34.81
CA SER A 85 17.89 2.05 -34.86
C SER A 85 17.99 0.52 -34.85
N ILE A 86 17.23 -0.12 -33.97
CA ILE A 86 17.24 -1.58 -33.76
C ILE A 86 16.65 -2.35 -34.97
N GLY A 87 15.72 -1.73 -35.70
CA GLY A 87 14.94 -2.37 -36.76
C GLY A 87 14.12 -3.61 -36.34
N LYS A 88 13.34 -4.13 -37.30
CA LYS A 88 12.32 -5.18 -37.04
C LYS A 88 12.90 -6.51 -36.53
N ARG A 89 14.16 -6.83 -36.85
CA ARG A 89 14.82 -8.08 -36.42
C ARG A 89 15.26 -8.05 -34.95
N ARG A 90 15.92 -6.98 -34.48
CA ARG A 90 16.29 -6.83 -33.06
C ARG A 90 15.04 -6.63 -32.20
N PHE A 91 14.03 -5.90 -32.69
CA PHE A 91 12.72 -5.77 -32.02
C PHE A 91 12.02 -7.13 -31.80
N LYS A 92 12.08 -8.05 -32.79
CA LYS A 92 11.59 -9.43 -32.63
C LYS A 92 12.33 -10.16 -31.50
N ILE A 93 13.65 -10.01 -31.40
CA ILE A 93 14.49 -10.60 -30.35
C ILE A 93 14.14 -10.04 -28.96
N GLN A 94 13.87 -8.74 -28.82
CA GLN A 94 13.35 -8.18 -27.55
C GLN A 94 12.05 -8.87 -27.12
N LYS A 95 11.07 -8.98 -28.03
CA LYS A 95 9.78 -9.62 -27.71
C LYS A 95 9.94 -11.07 -27.29
N ASP A 96 10.81 -11.83 -27.95
CA ASP A 96 11.06 -13.22 -27.59
C ASP A 96 11.82 -13.33 -26.24
N PHE A 97 12.74 -12.41 -25.93
CA PHE A 97 13.39 -12.31 -24.61
C PHE A 97 12.41 -11.98 -23.48
N LEU A 98 11.50 -11.01 -23.68
CA LEU A 98 10.49 -10.64 -22.69
C LEU A 98 9.57 -11.83 -22.35
N VAL A 99 9.28 -12.68 -23.34
CA VAL A 99 8.56 -13.94 -23.11
C VAL A 99 9.39 -14.90 -22.26
N GLU A 100 10.67 -15.11 -22.55
CA GLU A 100 11.53 -15.99 -21.73
C GLU A 100 11.71 -15.48 -20.29
N VAL A 101 11.82 -14.16 -20.08
CA VAL A 101 11.89 -13.58 -18.72
C VAL A 101 10.57 -13.76 -17.97
N SER A 102 9.41 -13.50 -18.60
CA SER A 102 8.12 -13.72 -17.94
C SER A 102 7.87 -15.18 -17.52
N GLN A 103 8.44 -16.13 -18.26
CA GLN A 103 8.41 -17.55 -17.93
C GLN A 103 9.39 -17.89 -16.80
N ALA A 104 10.62 -17.37 -16.84
CA ALA A 104 11.63 -17.61 -15.81
C ALA A 104 11.29 -16.96 -14.45
N LEU A 105 10.55 -15.85 -14.45
CA LEU A 105 9.95 -15.23 -13.27
C LEU A 105 8.71 -15.98 -12.74
N ASN A 106 8.11 -16.87 -13.53
CA ASN A 106 6.77 -17.41 -13.27
C ASN A 106 5.73 -16.29 -13.00
N VAL A 107 5.66 -15.28 -13.88
CA VAL A 107 4.81 -14.08 -13.68
C VAL A 107 3.35 -14.44 -13.40
N GLY A 108 2.78 -13.74 -12.42
CA GLY A 108 1.35 -13.74 -12.09
C GLY A 108 1.04 -12.93 -10.82
N LEU A 109 -0.25 -12.73 -10.54
CA LEU A 109 -0.74 -11.79 -9.52
C LEU A 109 -0.25 -12.09 -8.09
N SER A 110 0.09 -13.34 -7.77
CA SER A 110 0.61 -13.77 -6.46
C SER A 110 2.13 -13.66 -6.31
N GLY A 111 2.87 -13.36 -7.38
CA GLY A 111 4.33 -13.31 -7.41
C GLY A 111 4.83 -12.07 -8.15
N PRO A 112 5.77 -12.17 -9.10
CA PRO A 112 6.14 -11.03 -9.94
C PRO A 112 4.98 -10.63 -10.85
N MET A 113 4.62 -9.34 -10.85
CA MET A 113 3.76 -8.78 -11.90
C MET A 113 4.63 -8.09 -12.95
N MET A 114 4.21 -8.17 -14.22
CA MET A 114 4.99 -7.66 -15.35
C MET A 114 4.08 -6.95 -16.34
N GLY A 115 4.40 -5.69 -16.63
CA GLY A 115 3.88 -4.96 -17.79
C GLY A 115 4.99 -4.42 -18.67
N ILE A 116 4.59 -3.82 -19.80
CA ILE A 116 5.50 -3.40 -20.86
C ILE A 116 5.13 -2.00 -21.32
N ILE A 117 6.14 -1.13 -21.36
CA ILE A 117 6.09 0.15 -22.06
C ILE A 117 7.01 0.04 -23.28
N GLN A 118 6.48 0.33 -24.46
CA GLN A 118 7.33 0.59 -25.61
C GLN A 118 7.70 2.07 -25.61
N TYR A 119 8.98 2.38 -25.84
CA TYR A 119 9.44 3.76 -26.00
C TYR A 119 10.03 4.02 -27.38
N GLY A 120 10.27 5.29 -27.67
CA GLY A 120 10.51 5.81 -29.02
C GLY A 120 10.52 7.33 -28.96
N ASP A 121 9.90 8.00 -29.94
CA ASP A 121 9.68 9.46 -29.83
C ASP A 121 8.80 9.85 -28.63
N ASN A 122 7.81 9.01 -28.32
CA ASN A 122 6.92 9.10 -27.18
C ASN A 122 6.68 7.70 -26.57
N PRO A 123 6.75 7.52 -25.24
CA PRO A 123 6.50 6.25 -24.57
C PRO A 123 5.01 5.92 -24.47
N VAL A 124 4.68 4.63 -24.48
CA VAL A 124 3.31 4.10 -24.44
C VAL A 124 3.24 2.76 -23.73
N THR A 125 2.24 2.59 -22.86
CA THR A 125 1.92 1.29 -22.27
C THR A 125 1.40 0.34 -23.36
N GLU A 126 2.09 -0.79 -23.57
CA GLU A 126 1.59 -1.89 -24.40
C GLU A 126 0.81 -2.90 -23.56
N LEU A 127 1.30 -3.20 -22.34
CA LEU A 127 0.65 -4.10 -21.38
C LEU A 127 0.73 -3.50 -19.96
N SER A 128 -0.38 -3.47 -19.22
CA SER A 128 -0.41 -3.00 -17.82
C SER A 128 -0.19 -4.12 -16.80
N LEU A 129 0.21 -3.77 -15.57
CA LEU A 129 0.67 -4.72 -14.55
C LEU A 129 -0.37 -5.80 -14.17
N LYS A 130 -1.66 -5.44 -14.14
CA LYS A 130 -2.78 -6.33 -13.77
C LYS A 130 -3.48 -6.96 -14.99
N GLN A 131 -3.00 -6.72 -16.22
CA GLN A 131 -3.71 -7.14 -17.45
C GLN A 131 -3.71 -8.65 -17.69
N PHE A 132 -2.74 -9.38 -17.14
CA PHE A 132 -2.57 -10.82 -17.36
C PHE A 132 -2.29 -11.53 -16.03
N SER A 133 -2.87 -12.71 -15.85
CA SER A 133 -2.78 -13.49 -14.61
C SER A 133 -1.63 -14.51 -14.62
N SER A 134 -1.09 -14.83 -15.80
CA SER A 134 -0.01 -15.80 -15.98
C SER A 134 0.94 -15.48 -17.15
N SER A 135 2.17 -15.97 -17.05
CA SER A 135 3.17 -15.98 -18.14
C SER A 135 2.70 -16.68 -19.44
N ARG A 136 1.67 -17.53 -19.35
CA ARG A 136 1.06 -18.20 -20.52
C ARG A 136 0.22 -17.24 -21.36
N GLU A 137 -0.49 -16.32 -20.72
CA GLU A 137 -1.29 -15.27 -21.39
C GLU A 137 -0.42 -14.15 -21.95
N LEU A 138 0.69 -13.82 -21.28
CA LEU A 138 1.63 -12.81 -21.75
C LEU A 138 2.23 -13.17 -23.12
N LYS A 139 2.64 -14.42 -23.35
CA LYS A 139 3.29 -14.85 -24.60
C LYS A 139 2.55 -14.44 -25.90
N PRO A 140 1.25 -14.74 -26.09
CA PRO A 140 0.51 -14.30 -27.27
C PRO A 140 0.21 -12.80 -27.29
N ALA A 141 0.21 -12.10 -26.15
CA ALA A 141 0.02 -10.66 -26.09
C ALA A 141 1.30 -9.92 -26.53
N VAL A 142 2.45 -10.25 -25.91
CA VAL A 142 3.77 -9.72 -26.27
C VAL A 142 4.06 -9.92 -27.75
N SER A 143 3.78 -11.10 -28.31
CA SER A 143 4.11 -11.39 -29.72
C SER A 143 3.41 -10.45 -30.71
N LYS A 144 2.22 -9.92 -30.36
CA LYS A 144 1.42 -8.98 -31.19
C LYS A 144 1.92 -7.53 -31.15
N ILE A 145 2.74 -7.12 -30.18
CA ILE A 145 3.23 -5.74 -30.05
C ILE A 145 3.94 -5.32 -31.36
N LEU A 146 3.59 -4.16 -31.91
CA LEU A 146 4.16 -3.63 -33.16
C LEU A 146 5.19 -2.54 -32.86
N GLN A 147 6.27 -2.49 -33.65
CA GLN A 147 7.34 -1.49 -33.50
C GLN A 147 6.82 -0.10 -33.89
N LYS A 148 6.86 0.86 -32.96
CA LYS A 148 6.29 2.22 -33.14
C LYS A 148 7.27 3.25 -33.68
N GLY A 149 8.57 3.10 -33.41
CA GLY A 149 9.62 3.91 -34.01
C GLY A 149 9.92 5.23 -33.32
N GLY A 150 10.66 6.07 -34.06
CA GLY A 150 11.24 7.31 -33.55
C GLY A 150 12.69 7.13 -33.09
N ARG A 151 13.16 8.04 -32.22
CA ARG A 151 14.48 8.01 -31.57
C ARG A 151 14.43 7.26 -30.22
N SER A 152 15.55 6.98 -29.57
CA SER A 152 15.61 6.20 -28.33
C SER A 152 15.56 7.10 -27.08
N HIS A 153 14.40 7.70 -26.80
CA HIS A 153 14.22 8.60 -25.64
C HIS A 153 13.93 7.84 -24.32
N VAL A 154 14.99 7.42 -23.63
CA VAL A 154 14.92 6.72 -22.34
C VAL A 154 14.47 7.64 -21.20
N GLY A 155 14.91 8.90 -21.20
CA GLY A 155 14.55 9.90 -20.18
C GLY A 155 13.05 10.17 -20.17
N LYS A 156 12.44 10.42 -21.34
CA LYS A 156 10.98 10.48 -21.49
C LYS A 156 10.29 9.20 -21.00
N ALA A 157 10.84 8.03 -21.32
CA ALA A 157 10.25 6.75 -20.94
C ALA A 157 10.21 6.54 -19.41
N LEU A 158 11.29 6.89 -18.70
CA LEU A 158 11.36 6.86 -17.24
C LEU A 158 10.45 7.91 -16.58
N SER A 159 10.33 9.10 -17.19
CA SER A 159 9.39 10.14 -16.74
C SER A 159 7.93 9.69 -16.85
N PHE A 160 7.54 9.11 -17.99
CA PHE A 160 6.22 8.51 -18.19
C PHE A 160 5.95 7.32 -17.25
N LEU A 161 6.95 6.45 -17.08
CA LEU A 161 6.88 5.32 -16.16
C LEU A 161 6.50 5.77 -14.75
N ASN A 162 7.21 6.79 -14.24
CA ASN A 162 6.98 7.33 -12.91
C ASN A 162 5.60 8.01 -12.79
N GLN A 163 5.26 8.88 -13.73
CA GLN A 163 4.04 9.71 -13.68
C GLN A 163 2.74 8.97 -14.01
N ARG A 164 2.79 7.82 -14.70
CA ARG A 164 1.60 7.14 -15.25
C ARG A 164 1.52 5.67 -14.91
N PHE A 165 2.61 4.92 -15.10
CA PHE A 165 2.55 3.46 -15.11
C PHE A 165 2.57 2.84 -13.71
N PHE A 166 3.44 3.31 -12.82
CA PHE A 166 3.45 2.86 -11.41
C PHE A 166 2.35 3.51 -10.54
N SER A 167 1.22 3.88 -11.15
CA SER A 167 0.00 4.32 -10.46
C SER A 167 -0.93 3.13 -10.16
N GLU A 168 -1.90 3.34 -9.27
CA GLU A 168 -2.97 2.36 -9.00
C GLU A 168 -3.72 1.97 -10.30
N ALA A 169 -4.04 2.96 -11.14
CA ALA A 169 -4.69 2.79 -12.44
C ALA A 169 -3.82 2.08 -13.48
N GLY A 170 -2.49 2.21 -13.42
CA GLY A 170 -1.54 1.40 -14.18
C GLY A 170 -1.41 -0.04 -13.68
N GLY A 171 -1.99 -0.34 -12.52
CA GLY A 171 -2.05 -1.65 -11.92
C GLY A 171 -0.99 -1.91 -10.84
N ASN A 172 -0.38 -0.87 -10.26
CA ASN A 172 0.57 -1.06 -9.17
C ASN A 172 -0.07 -1.77 -7.94
N ARG A 173 0.71 -2.56 -7.21
CA ARG A 173 0.40 -3.05 -5.84
C ARG A 173 0.95 -2.13 -4.76
N GLY A 174 2.08 -1.47 -4.99
CA GLY A 174 2.83 -0.58 -4.09
C GLY A 174 3.42 -1.24 -2.82
N GLY A 175 2.72 -2.22 -2.24
CA GLY A 175 3.24 -3.17 -1.23
C GLY A 175 4.13 -4.26 -1.85
N ALA A 176 4.95 -3.87 -2.82
CA ALA A 176 5.91 -4.66 -3.60
C ALA A 176 6.94 -3.67 -4.21
N PRO A 177 8.25 -4.00 -4.28
CA PRO A 177 9.24 -3.12 -4.91
C PRO A 177 8.93 -2.84 -6.38
N ASN A 178 8.95 -1.56 -6.76
CA ASN A 178 8.85 -1.13 -8.16
C ASN A 178 10.19 -1.32 -8.86
N VAL A 179 10.19 -1.97 -10.03
CA VAL A 179 11.39 -2.29 -10.81
C VAL A 179 11.21 -1.85 -12.26
N ALA A 180 12.07 -0.95 -12.74
CA ALA A 180 12.19 -0.62 -14.15
C ALA A 180 13.30 -1.46 -14.79
N VAL A 181 13.03 -2.08 -15.93
CA VAL A 181 14.05 -2.80 -16.72
C VAL A 181 14.12 -2.16 -18.09
N VAL A 182 15.19 -1.39 -18.34
CA VAL A 182 15.41 -0.68 -19.59
C VAL A 182 16.24 -1.54 -20.53
N LEU A 183 15.71 -1.86 -21.71
CA LEU A 183 16.47 -2.42 -22.81
C LEU A 183 16.89 -1.26 -23.73
N VAL A 184 18.18 -1.12 -24.02
CA VAL A 184 18.70 -0.06 -24.90
C VAL A 184 19.82 -0.61 -25.80
N ASP A 185 19.81 -0.20 -27.06
CA ASP A 185 20.83 -0.50 -28.10
C ASP A 185 21.72 0.75 -28.22
N GLY A 186 23.00 0.68 -27.83
CA GLY A 186 23.88 1.85 -27.82
C GLY A 186 23.53 2.92 -26.76
N TRP A 187 23.48 4.20 -27.16
CA TRP A 187 23.18 5.35 -26.28
C TRP A 187 21.72 5.84 -26.38
N PRO A 188 21.11 6.31 -25.27
CA PRO A 188 19.89 7.12 -25.31
C PRO A 188 20.05 8.40 -26.14
N THR A 189 18.96 8.85 -26.76
CA THR A 189 18.91 10.12 -27.53
C THR A 189 18.20 11.25 -26.78
N ASP A 190 18.14 11.16 -25.45
CA ASP A 190 17.80 12.23 -24.51
C ASP A 190 18.60 12.08 -23.21
N ARG A 191 18.52 13.10 -22.35
CA ARG A 191 19.10 13.08 -21.01
C ARG A 191 18.24 12.24 -20.06
N VAL A 192 18.89 11.38 -19.29
CA VAL A 192 18.31 10.31 -18.48
C VAL A 192 18.41 10.61 -16.99
N GLU A 193 19.44 11.36 -16.57
CA GLU A 193 19.81 11.69 -15.19
C GLU A 193 18.63 12.21 -14.34
N GLU A 194 17.96 13.29 -14.77
CA GLU A 194 16.89 13.93 -13.98
C GLU A 194 15.61 13.06 -13.90
N ALA A 195 15.20 12.46 -15.02
CA ALA A 195 14.06 11.54 -15.04
C ALA A 195 14.32 10.30 -14.15
N SER A 196 15.57 9.82 -14.13
CA SER A 196 15.99 8.74 -13.25
C SER A 196 16.06 9.17 -11.80
N ARG A 197 16.57 10.38 -11.49
CA ARG A 197 16.60 10.94 -10.14
C ARG A 197 15.19 10.96 -9.54
N LEU A 198 14.23 11.50 -10.28
CA LEU A 198 12.82 11.51 -9.88
C LEU A 198 12.25 10.09 -9.70
N ALA A 199 12.48 9.18 -10.65
CA ALA A 199 12.02 7.79 -10.53
C ALA A 199 12.62 7.06 -9.31
N ARG A 200 13.92 7.24 -9.02
CA ARG A 200 14.57 6.72 -7.79
C ARG A 200 13.97 7.35 -6.54
N GLU A 201 13.74 8.66 -6.54
CA GLU A 201 13.11 9.38 -5.43
C GLU A 201 11.64 9.00 -5.22
N SER A 202 10.94 8.50 -6.24
CA SER A 202 9.61 7.91 -6.15
C SER A 202 9.63 6.39 -5.86
N GLY A 203 10.81 5.80 -5.65
CA GLY A 203 10.97 4.42 -5.16
C GLY A 203 11.28 3.35 -6.20
N ILE A 204 11.57 3.73 -7.45
CA ILE A 204 11.76 2.80 -8.57
C ILE A 204 13.22 2.36 -8.68
N ASN A 205 13.43 1.05 -8.72
CA ASN A 205 14.74 0.44 -8.94
C ASN A 205 15.00 0.28 -10.43
N ILE A 206 15.91 1.06 -10.98
CA ILE A 206 16.20 1.06 -12.43
C ILE A 206 17.34 0.09 -12.73
N PHE A 207 17.07 -0.90 -13.58
CA PHE A 207 18.04 -1.80 -14.18
C PHE A 207 18.24 -1.46 -15.66
N PHE A 208 19.50 -1.47 -16.11
CA PHE A 208 19.85 -1.31 -17.52
C PHE A 208 20.37 -2.62 -18.12
N LEU A 209 19.76 -3.05 -19.21
CA LEU A 209 20.30 -4.03 -20.15
C LEU A 209 20.78 -3.27 -21.37
N THR A 210 22.06 -2.90 -21.36
CA THR A 210 22.74 -2.31 -22.52
C THR A 210 23.12 -3.44 -23.47
N ILE A 211 22.58 -3.42 -24.69
CA ILE A 211 22.79 -4.43 -25.72
C ILE A 211 23.67 -3.82 -26.81
N GLU A 212 24.68 -4.56 -27.27
CA GLU A 212 25.67 -4.09 -28.26
C GLU A 212 26.17 -2.69 -27.90
N GLY A 213 26.79 -2.61 -26.71
CA GLY A 213 27.26 -1.36 -26.11
C GLY A 213 28.07 -0.50 -27.09
N PRO A 214 27.89 0.83 -27.02
CA PRO A 214 28.05 1.73 -28.16
C PRO A 214 29.48 1.82 -28.71
N ASP A 215 29.57 2.04 -30.02
CA ASP A 215 30.85 2.00 -30.72
C ASP A 215 31.72 3.26 -30.51
N ASP A 216 32.97 3.21 -30.96
CA ASP A 216 33.94 4.28 -30.76
C ASP A 216 33.66 5.56 -31.58
N GLN A 217 32.76 5.50 -32.57
CA GLN A 217 32.29 6.67 -33.34
C GLN A 217 31.08 7.31 -32.66
N GLU A 218 30.11 6.50 -32.20
CA GLU A 218 28.92 6.98 -31.47
C GLU A 218 29.29 7.79 -30.22
N LYS A 219 30.42 7.46 -29.57
CA LYS A 219 30.98 8.21 -28.42
C LYS A 219 31.19 9.72 -28.65
N GLN A 220 31.21 10.19 -29.90
CA GLN A 220 31.34 11.62 -30.21
C GLN A 220 30.01 12.38 -30.26
N SER A 221 28.86 11.69 -30.24
CA SER A 221 27.51 12.27 -30.36
C SER A 221 26.60 11.92 -29.18
N VAL A 222 27.20 11.79 -27.99
CA VAL A 222 26.52 11.34 -26.76
C VAL A 222 25.84 12.50 -26.04
N GLU A 223 24.51 12.47 -25.94
CA GLU A 223 23.71 13.44 -25.18
C GLU A 223 24.02 13.42 -23.68
N GLU A 224 24.30 12.24 -23.11
CA GLU A 224 24.66 12.09 -21.70
C GLU A 224 25.62 10.91 -21.44
N PRO A 225 26.93 11.15 -21.24
CA PRO A 225 27.87 10.11 -20.86
C PRO A 225 27.54 9.56 -19.46
N ASP A 226 27.90 8.30 -19.22
CA ASP A 226 27.69 7.58 -17.97
C ASP A 226 26.22 7.55 -17.48
N PHE A 227 25.26 7.61 -18.43
CA PHE A 227 23.81 7.62 -18.13
C PHE A 227 23.38 6.47 -17.21
N VAL A 228 23.97 5.28 -17.35
CA VAL A 228 23.66 4.12 -16.49
C VAL A 228 24.01 4.44 -15.04
N ASP A 229 25.22 4.92 -14.77
CA ASP A 229 25.69 5.20 -13.40
C ASP A 229 24.96 6.41 -12.77
N LYS A 230 24.55 7.39 -13.60
CA LYS A 230 23.63 8.48 -13.21
C LYS A 230 22.20 8.01 -12.95
N ALA A 231 21.79 6.87 -13.50
CA ALA A 231 20.40 6.39 -13.47
C ALA A 231 20.14 5.31 -12.41
N VAL A 232 21.10 4.43 -12.13
CA VAL A 232 20.92 3.32 -11.17
C VAL A 232 20.94 3.77 -9.70
N CYS A 233 20.48 2.90 -8.80
CA CYS A 233 20.42 3.17 -7.36
C CYS A 233 21.79 3.25 -6.67
N ARG A 234 22.72 2.40 -7.10
CA ARG A 234 24.14 2.38 -6.67
C ARG A 234 25.01 1.82 -7.80
N THR A 235 26.14 2.46 -8.05
CA THR A 235 27.21 2.08 -9.00
C THR A 235 27.99 0.84 -8.53
N SER A 236 27.26 -0.26 -8.34
CA SER A 236 27.70 -1.52 -7.72
C SER A 236 27.72 -2.70 -8.69
N GLY A 237 27.51 -2.44 -9.99
CA GLY A 237 27.30 -3.46 -11.02
C GLY A 237 26.00 -4.28 -10.90
N HIS A 238 25.30 -4.25 -9.76
CA HIS A 238 24.06 -5.00 -9.54
C HIS A 238 22.92 -4.55 -10.48
N PHE A 239 22.81 -3.24 -10.74
CA PHE A 239 21.76 -2.66 -11.57
C PHE A 239 22.11 -2.57 -13.07
N SER A 240 23.30 -3.00 -13.48
CA SER A 240 23.76 -2.97 -14.87
C SER A 240 24.05 -4.38 -15.40
N LEU A 241 23.52 -4.70 -16.57
CA LEU A 241 23.60 -5.99 -17.25
C LEU A 241 24.03 -5.78 -18.72
N PRO A 242 25.32 -5.54 -18.98
CA PRO A 242 25.81 -5.42 -20.35
C PRO A 242 25.70 -6.74 -21.11
N VAL A 243 25.22 -6.68 -22.35
CA VAL A 243 24.97 -7.81 -23.24
C VAL A 243 25.77 -7.62 -24.52
N SER A 244 26.73 -8.52 -24.78
CA SER A 244 27.69 -8.38 -25.88
C SER A 244 27.14 -8.58 -27.30
N SER A 245 25.94 -9.15 -27.45
CA SER A 245 25.21 -9.15 -28.72
C SER A 245 23.72 -9.39 -28.55
N TRP A 246 22.91 -9.02 -29.55
CA TRP A 246 21.49 -9.37 -29.61
C TRP A 246 21.23 -10.87 -29.49
N PHE A 247 22.15 -11.70 -30.01
CA PHE A 247 22.10 -13.16 -29.86
C PHE A 247 22.49 -13.65 -28.45
N ALA A 248 23.25 -12.85 -27.70
CA ALA A 248 23.61 -13.14 -26.31
C ALA A 248 22.53 -12.71 -25.30
N LEU A 249 21.54 -11.89 -25.68
CA LEU A 249 20.48 -11.38 -24.79
C LEU A 249 19.76 -12.49 -24.00
N ARG A 250 19.55 -13.66 -24.62
CA ARG A 250 18.98 -14.85 -23.97
C ARG A 250 19.76 -15.29 -22.71
N LYS A 251 21.08 -15.07 -22.67
CA LYS A 251 21.93 -15.39 -21.51
C LYS A 251 21.71 -14.45 -20.32
N ALA A 252 21.14 -13.26 -20.54
CA ALA A 252 20.85 -12.29 -19.49
C ALA A 252 19.61 -12.65 -18.65
N VAL A 253 18.74 -13.57 -19.12
CA VAL A 253 17.49 -13.96 -18.44
C VAL A 253 17.74 -14.38 -16.98
N GLN A 254 18.59 -15.37 -16.75
CA GLN A 254 18.83 -15.90 -15.40
C GLN A 254 19.57 -14.90 -14.47
N PRO A 255 20.62 -14.19 -14.91
CA PRO A 255 21.22 -13.09 -14.16
C PRO A 255 20.23 -11.96 -13.81
N LEU A 256 19.32 -11.60 -14.73
CA LEU A 256 18.30 -10.58 -14.49
C LEU A 256 17.29 -11.04 -13.44
N VAL A 257 16.68 -12.21 -13.64
CA VAL A 257 15.70 -12.80 -12.71
C VAL A 257 16.27 -12.88 -11.30
N LYS A 258 17.50 -13.41 -11.16
CA LYS A 258 18.16 -13.50 -9.85
C LYS A 258 18.33 -12.13 -9.18
N ARG A 259 18.62 -11.06 -9.92
CA ARG A 259 18.82 -9.70 -9.36
C ARG A 259 17.50 -9.00 -9.05
N ILE A 260 16.47 -9.19 -9.88
CA ILE A 260 15.12 -8.66 -9.65
C ILE A 260 14.50 -9.25 -8.38
N CYS A 261 14.71 -10.54 -8.12
CA CYS A 261 14.20 -11.23 -6.94
C CYS A 261 15.10 -11.09 -5.68
N ASP A 262 16.23 -10.38 -5.77
CA ASP A 262 17.16 -10.11 -4.66
C ASP A 262 16.68 -8.84 -3.91
N THR A 263 15.51 -8.92 -3.28
CA THR A 263 14.74 -7.76 -2.76
C THR A 263 15.55 -6.88 -1.82
N ASP A 264 16.40 -7.49 -1.00
CA ASP A 264 17.24 -6.83 0.00
C ASP A 264 18.30 -5.91 -0.62
N ARG A 265 18.52 -6.03 -1.94
CA ARG A 265 19.45 -5.21 -2.73
C ARG A 265 18.76 -4.17 -3.60
N LEU A 266 17.43 -4.13 -3.62
CA LEU A 266 16.63 -3.12 -4.31
C LEU A 266 16.62 -1.80 -3.52
N VAL A 267 17.80 -1.17 -3.38
CA VAL A 267 18.04 -0.04 -2.47
C VAL A 267 17.42 1.31 -2.89
N CYS A 268 16.75 1.41 -4.05
CA CYS A 268 15.88 2.56 -4.32
C CYS A 268 14.49 2.41 -3.67
N SER A 269 14.09 1.22 -3.22
CA SER A 269 12.69 0.90 -2.89
C SER A 269 12.14 1.78 -1.77
N LYS A 270 11.51 2.90 -2.13
CA LYS A 270 10.56 3.57 -1.24
C LYS A 270 9.30 2.72 -1.20
N THR A 271 9.05 2.17 -0.02
CA THR A 271 7.85 1.46 0.34
C THR A 271 7.12 2.26 1.42
N CYS A 272 5.88 1.89 1.69
CA CYS A 272 5.19 2.35 2.89
C CYS A 272 5.92 2.08 4.20
N LEU A 273 6.98 1.25 4.23
CA LEU A 273 7.72 0.89 5.44
C LEU A 273 8.98 1.74 5.69
N ASN A 274 9.50 2.49 4.72
CA ASN A 274 10.72 3.31 4.87
C ASN A 274 10.61 4.77 4.40
N ALA A 275 9.47 5.19 3.85
CA ALA A 275 9.31 6.50 3.23
C ALA A 275 8.58 7.55 4.11
N ASN A 276 8.61 7.42 5.44
CA ASN A 276 7.74 8.20 6.34
C ASN A 276 8.49 8.96 7.45
N ASP A 277 7.96 10.09 7.86
CA ASP A 277 8.17 10.74 9.15
C ASP A 277 6.90 10.52 9.99
N ILE A 278 6.99 9.69 11.04
CA ILE A 278 5.84 9.25 11.85
C ILE A 278 5.89 9.87 13.25
N ALA A 279 4.95 10.78 13.54
CA ALA A 279 4.78 11.34 14.87
C ALA A 279 3.75 10.54 15.66
N PHE A 280 4.11 10.04 16.83
CA PHE A 280 3.12 9.60 17.82
C PHE A 280 2.81 10.75 18.78
N VAL A 281 1.52 11.01 18.99
CA VAL A 281 1.00 12.01 19.93
C VAL A 281 0.23 11.23 20.99
N ILE A 282 0.90 10.95 22.12
CA ILE A 282 0.43 9.99 23.13
C ILE A 282 -0.13 10.70 24.36
N ASP A 283 -1.35 10.34 24.75
CA ASP A 283 -1.91 10.82 26.00
C ASP A 283 -1.16 10.22 27.21
N GLY A 284 -0.80 11.10 28.13
CA GLY A 284 -0.21 10.79 29.43
C GLY A 284 -1.10 11.22 30.59
N SER A 285 -2.37 11.51 30.34
CA SER A 285 -3.39 11.95 31.29
C SER A 285 -3.65 10.97 32.44
N SER A 286 -4.42 11.45 33.42
CA SER A 286 -4.75 10.72 34.65
C SER A 286 -5.79 9.62 34.49
N SER A 287 -6.56 9.62 33.38
CA SER A 287 -7.48 8.52 33.02
C SER A 287 -6.71 7.29 32.54
N VAL A 288 -5.68 7.50 31.71
CA VAL A 288 -4.82 6.41 31.21
C VAL A 288 -4.19 5.66 32.38
N GLY A 289 -3.45 6.35 33.26
CA GLY A 289 -2.75 5.73 34.38
C GLY A 289 -1.50 4.92 33.99
N THR A 290 -0.70 4.59 35.00
CA THR A 290 0.67 4.06 34.81
C THR A 290 0.76 2.69 34.11
N GLY A 291 -0.21 1.81 34.34
CA GLY A 291 -0.28 0.47 33.73
C GLY A 291 -0.58 0.55 32.23
N ASN A 292 -1.74 1.12 31.90
CA ASN A 292 -2.21 1.29 30.52
C ASN A 292 -1.24 2.11 29.66
N PHE A 293 -0.57 3.11 30.23
CA PHE A 293 0.46 3.88 29.53
C PHE A 293 1.64 2.98 29.07
N ARG A 294 1.96 1.89 29.78
CA ARG A 294 2.92 0.89 29.29
C ARG A 294 2.35 0.07 28.12
N THR A 295 1.05 -0.19 28.07
CA THR A 295 0.39 -0.82 26.91
C THR A 295 0.38 0.13 25.70
N VAL A 296 0.15 1.44 25.90
CA VAL A 296 0.31 2.46 24.84
C VAL A 296 1.75 2.49 24.30
N LEU A 297 2.77 2.53 25.18
CA LEU A 297 4.16 2.49 24.73
C LEU A 297 4.55 1.17 24.05
N GLN A 298 3.93 0.04 24.43
CA GLN A 298 4.07 -1.23 23.70
C GLN A 298 3.44 -1.16 22.32
N PHE A 299 2.24 -0.57 22.18
CA PHE A 299 1.61 -0.34 20.88
C PHE A 299 2.49 0.52 19.96
N VAL A 300 2.97 1.67 20.45
CA VAL A 300 3.90 2.56 19.71
C VAL A 300 5.16 1.81 19.28
N ALA A 301 5.75 1.01 20.18
CA ALA A 301 6.90 0.17 19.86
C ALA A 301 6.56 -0.96 18.85
N ASN A 302 5.35 -1.51 18.88
CA ASN A 302 4.91 -2.54 17.94
C ASN A 302 4.75 -1.96 16.54
N VAL A 303 4.00 -0.85 16.38
CA VAL A 303 3.93 -0.10 15.11
C VAL A 303 5.33 0.25 14.60
N THR A 304 6.22 0.74 15.48
CA THR A 304 7.60 1.12 15.11
C THR A 304 8.47 -0.04 14.60
N ARG A 305 8.19 -1.31 14.94
CA ARG A 305 9.01 -2.45 14.46
C ARG A 305 8.81 -2.73 12.97
N GLU A 306 7.60 -2.48 12.47
CA GLU A 306 7.17 -2.81 11.11
C GLU A 306 7.79 -1.88 10.05
N PHE A 307 8.29 -0.70 10.45
CA PHE A 307 8.98 0.25 9.59
C PHE A 307 10.50 0.07 9.67
N GLU A 308 11.23 0.32 8.58
CA GLU A 308 12.70 0.39 8.61
C GLU A 308 13.19 1.77 9.03
N ILE A 309 14.12 1.80 9.99
CA ILE A 309 14.48 3.01 10.75
C ILE A 309 15.91 3.44 10.45
N SER A 310 16.05 4.61 9.82
CA SER A 310 17.31 5.34 9.63
C SER A 310 17.01 6.81 9.28
N ASP A 311 18.01 7.69 9.18
CA ASP A 311 17.78 9.07 8.71
C ASP A 311 17.36 9.13 7.23
N THR A 312 17.73 8.13 6.41
CA THR A 312 17.27 8.00 5.02
C THR A 312 15.96 7.23 4.89
N ASP A 313 15.61 6.41 5.88
CA ASP A 313 14.43 5.56 5.94
C ASP A 313 13.37 6.15 6.88
N THR A 314 12.48 5.37 7.50
CA THR A 314 11.41 5.93 8.35
C THR A 314 12.01 6.54 9.62
N ARG A 315 11.58 7.76 9.94
CA ARG A 315 11.98 8.47 11.17
C ARG A 315 10.77 8.60 12.09
N VAL A 316 10.97 8.37 13.38
CA VAL A 316 9.91 8.48 14.39
C VAL A 316 10.21 9.63 15.34
N GLY A 317 9.16 10.35 15.73
CA GLY A 317 9.17 11.36 16.79
C GLY A 317 8.01 11.13 17.74
N VAL A 318 8.15 11.52 19.00
CA VAL A 318 7.09 11.32 20.01
C VAL A 318 6.84 12.61 20.79
N VAL A 319 5.58 13.00 20.85
CA VAL A 319 5.05 14.02 21.75
C VAL A 319 4.17 13.32 22.78
N GLN A 320 4.46 13.50 24.06
CA GLN A 320 3.53 13.19 25.13
C GLN A 320 2.72 14.44 25.46
N TYR A 321 1.45 14.29 25.81
CA TYR A 321 0.64 15.41 26.27
C TYR A 321 -0.16 15.07 27.53
N THR A 322 -0.53 16.12 28.25
CA THR A 322 -1.51 16.14 29.33
C THR A 322 -2.35 17.42 29.16
N TYR A 323 -2.42 18.29 30.19
CA TYR A 323 -2.75 19.70 29.99
C TYR A 323 -1.68 20.41 29.14
N GLU A 324 -0.41 20.07 29.37
CA GLU A 324 0.78 20.60 28.70
C GLU A 324 1.36 19.58 27.70
N GLN A 325 2.21 20.04 26.77
CA GLN A 325 2.75 19.22 25.68
C GLN A 325 4.28 19.12 25.79
N ARG A 326 4.82 17.91 25.64
CA ARG A 326 6.24 17.62 25.80
C ARG A 326 6.78 16.78 24.64
N LEU A 327 7.81 17.29 23.99
CA LEU A 327 8.60 16.54 23.02
C LEU A 327 9.51 15.53 23.76
N GLU A 328 9.25 14.23 23.61
CA GLU A 328 10.14 13.18 24.15
C GLU A 328 11.36 12.98 23.26
N PHE A 329 11.18 12.98 21.94
CA PHE A 329 12.27 13.05 20.98
C PHE A 329 11.81 13.45 19.57
N ALA A 330 12.71 14.10 18.83
CA ALA A 330 12.47 14.60 17.47
C ALA A 330 12.73 13.54 16.37
N PHE A 331 12.18 13.78 15.17
CA PHE A 331 12.57 13.05 13.96
C PHE A 331 14.08 13.10 13.76
N GLY A 332 14.70 11.94 13.56
CA GLY A 332 16.14 11.82 13.33
C GLY A 332 17.00 11.83 14.61
N GLN A 333 16.40 11.88 15.80
CA GLN A 333 17.14 11.79 17.07
C GLN A 333 17.63 10.36 17.38
N TYR A 334 16.88 9.34 16.93
CA TYR A 334 17.26 7.93 17.03
C TYR A 334 17.16 7.27 15.65
N ASN A 335 18.30 7.08 14.99
CA ASN A 335 18.39 6.57 13.61
C ASN A 335 18.73 5.07 13.53
N GLN A 336 18.57 4.33 14.64
CA GLN A 336 18.76 2.89 14.70
C GLN A 336 17.54 2.26 15.38
N LYS A 337 16.91 1.27 14.72
CA LYS A 337 15.69 0.58 15.21
C LYS A 337 15.81 0.12 16.68
N PRO A 338 16.92 -0.49 17.16
CA PRO A 338 17.05 -0.91 18.56
C PRO A 338 17.13 0.24 19.57
N GLU A 339 17.76 1.36 19.21
CA GLU A 339 17.91 2.53 20.08
C GLU A 339 16.57 3.25 20.24
N LEU A 340 15.87 3.48 19.12
CA LEU A 340 14.52 4.05 19.10
C LEU A 340 13.53 3.22 19.92
N LEU A 341 13.52 1.90 19.74
CA LEU A 341 12.66 0.99 20.52
C LEU A 341 12.99 0.97 22.03
N ASN A 342 14.21 1.33 22.42
CA ASN A 342 14.58 1.50 23.82
C ASN A 342 14.27 2.91 24.35
N ALA A 343 14.30 3.94 23.50
CA ALA A 343 13.84 5.29 23.84
C ALA A 343 12.33 5.30 24.12
N ILE A 344 11.51 4.72 23.24
CA ILE A 344 10.05 4.59 23.41
C ILE A 344 9.70 3.95 24.78
N LYS A 345 10.35 2.83 25.13
CA LYS A 345 10.11 2.15 26.42
C LYS A 345 10.48 2.98 27.65
N ARG A 346 11.39 3.95 27.50
CA ARG A 346 11.93 4.78 28.59
C ARG A 346 11.13 6.06 28.85
N ILE A 347 10.16 6.39 27.98
CA ILE A 347 9.22 7.48 28.21
C ILE A 347 8.54 7.27 29.58
N SER A 348 8.46 8.34 30.37
CA SER A 348 7.82 8.35 31.69
C SER A 348 6.34 8.69 31.56
N TYR A 349 5.52 8.11 32.43
CA TYR A 349 4.14 8.58 32.62
C TYR A 349 4.15 9.94 33.35
N TRP A 350 3.26 10.86 32.99
CA TRP A 350 3.26 12.25 33.48
C TRP A 350 2.07 12.56 34.41
N SER A 351 0.86 12.12 34.06
CA SER A 351 -0.43 12.47 34.69
C SER A 351 -0.85 13.93 34.50
N GLY A 352 -2.13 14.13 34.19
CA GLY A 352 -2.78 15.45 34.07
C GLY A 352 -4.19 15.30 33.49
N GLY A 353 -4.69 16.34 32.80
CA GLY A 353 -5.85 16.23 31.90
C GLY A 353 -5.42 15.91 30.47
N THR A 354 -6.30 16.17 29.49
CA THR A 354 -6.17 15.73 28.09
C THR A 354 -6.43 16.90 27.12
N SER A 355 -5.37 17.65 26.76
CA SER A 355 -5.43 18.77 25.79
C SER A 355 -4.93 18.33 24.41
N THR A 356 -5.78 17.60 23.68
CA THR A 356 -5.45 16.95 22.40
C THR A 356 -5.29 17.95 21.25
N GLY A 357 -6.07 19.04 21.22
CA GLY A 357 -5.95 20.07 20.19
C GLY A 357 -4.62 20.83 20.24
N ALA A 358 -4.18 21.17 21.45
CA ALA A 358 -2.85 21.71 21.71
C ALA A 358 -1.74 20.69 21.37
N ALA A 359 -1.93 19.40 21.67
CA ALA A 359 -0.99 18.34 21.32
C ALA A 359 -0.79 18.17 19.80
N ILE A 360 -1.88 18.20 19.03
CA ILE A 360 -1.88 18.18 17.56
C ILE A 360 -1.13 19.40 17.00
N THR A 361 -1.39 20.59 17.56
CA THR A 361 -0.70 21.83 17.17
C THR A 361 0.80 21.75 17.46
N TYR A 362 1.18 21.33 18.67
CA TYR A 362 2.57 21.19 19.10
C TYR A 362 3.34 20.16 18.24
N ALA A 363 2.72 19.02 17.89
CA ALA A 363 3.31 18.05 16.96
C ALA A 363 3.52 18.64 15.55
N SER A 364 2.57 19.45 15.07
CA SER A 364 2.69 20.20 13.81
C SER A 364 3.94 21.10 13.78
N GLU A 365 4.20 21.79 14.89
CA GLU A 365 5.26 22.81 14.99
C GLU A 365 6.63 22.22 15.36
N GLN A 366 6.69 21.22 16.24
CA GLN A 366 7.96 20.69 16.74
C GLN A 366 8.51 19.53 15.91
N LEU A 367 7.64 18.75 15.24
CA LEU A 367 8.03 17.60 14.41
C LEU A 367 7.86 17.90 12.92
N PHE A 368 6.64 18.19 12.45
CA PHE A 368 6.34 18.24 11.00
C PHE A 368 6.92 19.45 10.26
N SER A 369 7.37 20.48 10.98
CA SER A 369 8.19 21.58 10.46
C SER A 369 9.60 21.14 10.00
N LYS A 370 10.14 20.08 10.62
CA LYS A 370 11.48 19.48 10.37
C LYS A 370 11.40 18.20 9.53
N SER A 371 10.24 17.92 8.96
CA SER A 371 10.01 16.78 8.09
C SER A 371 10.66 16.99 6.72
N LYS A 372 11.29 15.96 6.17
CA LYS A 372 11.97 16.04 4.87
C LYS A 372 10.92 16.07 3.75
N PRO A 373 11.06 16.89 2.67
CA PRO A 373 10.06 16.98 1.62
C PRO A 373 9.71 15.65 0.93
N ASN A 374 10.66 14.72 0.91
CA ASN A 374 10.56 13.42 0.25
C ASN A 374 10.01 12.30 1.16
N LYS A 375 9.38 12.66 2.29
CA LYS A 375 8.76 11.76 3.28
C LYS A 375 7.25 12.00 3.36
N ARG A 376 6.47 10.93 3.58
CA ARG A 376 5.10 11.06 4.10
C ARG A 376 5.14 11.63 5.50
N LYS A 377 4.12 12.43 5.84
CA LYS A 377 3.93 12.96 7.18
C LYS A 377 2.74 12.24 7.78
N ILE A 378 2.98 11.38 8.76
CA ILE A 378 1.95 10.55 9.39
C ILE A 378 1.89 10.92 10.87
N MET A 379 0.74 11.34 11.35
CA MET A 379 0.48 11.60 12.77
C MET A 379 -0.43 10.51 13.32
N ILE A 380 -0.06 9.88 14.44
CA ILE A 380 -0.88 8.89 15.13
C ILE A 380 -1.19 9.43 16.53
N VAL A 381 -2.41 9.91 16.72
CA VAL A 381 -2.90 10.42 18.01
C VAL A 381 -3.51 9.26 18.80
N ILE A 382 -3.14 9.13 20.07
CA ILE A 382 -3.65 8.08 20.97
C ILE A 382 -4.22 8.76 22.23
N THR A 383 -5.50 8.56 22.50
CA THR A 383 -6.26 9.14 23.63
C THR A 383 -7.15 8.09 24.29
N ASP A 384 -7.46 8.24 25.59
CA ASP A 384 -8.44 7.40 26.29
C ASP A 384 -9.70 8.14 26.76
N GLY A 385 -9.79 9.44 26.47
CA GLY A 385 -10.84 10.31 26.95
C GLY A 385 -11.18 11.45 25.99
N ARG A 386 -12.10 12.30 26.44
CA ARG A 386 -12.54 13.50 25.73
C ARG A 386 -11.56 14.66 25.94
N SER A 387 -11.34 15.47 24.91
CA SER A 387 -10.44 16.61 25.01
C SER A 387 -11.03 17.77 25.83
N TYR A 388 -10.16 18.51 26.53
CA TYR A 388 -10.54 19.77 27.20
C TYR A 388 -10.52 20.99 26.26
N ASP A 389 -10.05 20.82 25.03
CA ASP A 389 -9.85 21.86 24.00
C ASP A 389 -10.41 21.45 22.62
N ASP A 390 -10.56 22.40 21.70
CA ASP A 390 -11.07 22.11 20.36
C ASP A 390 -10.03 21.36 19.52
N VAL A 391 -10.36 20.14 19.10
CA VAL A 391 -9.50 19.30 18.24
C VAL A 391 -9.65 19.61 16.75
N ARG A 392 -10.78 20.21 16.33
CA ARG A 392 -11.18 20.39 14.92
C ARG A 392 -10.29 21.38 14.18
N ALA A 393 -10.07 22.56 14.75
CA ALA A 393 -9.23 23.58 14.12
C ALA A 393 -7.74 23.14 14.03
N PRO A 394 -7.13 22.55 15.08
CA PRO A 394 -5.81 21.92 15.00
C PRO A 394 -5.71 20.81 13.95
N ALA A 395 -6.64 19.85 13.94
CA ALA A 395 -6.61 18.73 13.00
C ALA A 395 -6.68 19.21 11.54
N LEU A 396 -7.66 20.07 11.22
CA LEU A 396 -7.80 20.67 9.89
C LEU A 396 -6.56 21.47 9.47
N ALA A 397 -5.90 22.16 10.40
CA ALA A 397 -4.64 22.86 10.13
C ALA A 397 -3.46 21.90 9.87
N VAL A 398 -3.47 20.70 10.45
CA VAL A 398 -2.48 19.64 10.22
C VAL A 398 -2.74 18.91 8.89
N HIS A 399 -3.98 18.55 8.57
CA HIS A 399 -4.35 17.97 7.28
C HIS A 399 -3.96 18.90 6.12
N ARG A 400 -4.23 20.21 6.25
CA ARG A 400 -3.84 21.25 5.27
C ARG A 400 -2.33 21.41 5.06
N LYS A 401 -1.49 20.95 6.00
CA LYS A 401 -0.01 20.87 5.85
C LYS A 401 0.44 19.57 5.16
N GLY A 402 -0.49 18.78 4.63
CA GLY A 402 -0.24 17.52 3.94
C GLY A 402 0.13 16.36 4.87
N VAL A 403 -0.24 16.45 6.16
CA VAL A 403 -0.06 15.39 7.16
C VAL A 403 -1.31 14.53 7.21
N THR A 404 -1.16 13.22 7.03
CA THR A 404 -2.27 12.28 7.26
C THR A 404 -2.34 11.97 8.75
N ALA A 405 -3.51 12.19 9.34
CA ALA A 405 -3.76 11.99 10.75
C ALA A 405 -4.59 10.72 10.98
N TYR A 406 -4.09 9.88 11.87
CA TYR A 406 -4.74 8.69 12.39
C TYR A 406 -5.10 8.95 13.86
N SER A 407 -6.28 8.52 14.29
CA SER A 407 -6.75 8.65 15.66
C SER A 407 -7.06 7.28 16.26
N ILE A 408 -6.61 7.06 17.49
CA ILE A 408 -6.81 5.81 18.23
C ILE A 408 -7.39 6.18 19.59
N GLY A 409 -8.70 6.03 19.69
CA GLY A 409 -9.43 6.20 20.94
C GLY A 409 -9.57 4.89 21.68
N ILE A 410 -9.38 4.93 22.99
CA ILE A 410 -9.43 3.77 23.87
C ILE A 410 -10.50 3.99 24.94
N ALA A 411 -11.27 2.96 25.29
CA ALA A 411 -12.24 2.94 26.39
C ALA A 411 -13.28 4.09 26.44
N TRP A 412 -12.92 5.28 26.95
CA TRP A 412 -13.80 6.42 27.14
C TRP A 412 -13.57 7.58 26.16
N ALA A 413 -12.71 7.38 25.15
CA ALA A 413 -12.45 8.33 24.09
C ALA A 413 -13.74 8.68 23.31
N ALA A 414 -13.96 9.97 23.03
CA ALA A 414 -15.15 10.45 22.32
C ALA A 414 -15.05 10.17 20.81
N PRO A 415 -15.89 9.30 20.21
CA PRO A 415 -15.72 8.88 18.81
C PRO A 415 -15.81 10.04 17.81
N ASP A 416 -16.64 11.04 18.08
CA ASP A 416 -16.78 12.24 17.27
C ASP A 416 -15.50 13.09 17.23
N GLU A 417 -14.71 13.11 18.31
CA GLU A 417 -13.40 13.75 18.34
C GLU A 417 -12.34 12.92 17.61
N LEU A 418 -12.45 11.59 17.59
CA LEU A 418 -11.56 10.73 16.80
C LEU A 418 -11.76 10.98 15.29
N GLU A 419 -13.00 11.07 14.84
CA GLU A 419 -13.37 11.41 13.46
C GLU A 419 -12.83 12.81 13.10
N TYR A 420 -13.07 13.83 13.93
CA TYR A 420 -12.51 15.17 13.67
C TYR A 420 -10.98 15.27 13.66
N ILE A 421 -10.26 14.35 14.34
CA ILE A 421 -8.80 14.28 14.33
C ILE A 421 -8.30 13.54 13.09
N ALA A 422 -9.00 12.50 12.66
CA ALA A 422 -8.66 11.67 11.51
C ALA A 422 -8.63 12.49 10.22
N THR A 423 -7.87 12.02 9.23
CA THR A 423 -8.01 12.47 7.85
C THR A 423 -9.10 11.65 7.15
N ASP A 424 -9.88 12.26 6.26
CA ASP A 424 -10.85 11.53 5.44
C ASP A 424 -10.21 10.37 4.64
N PRO A 425 -10.87 9.20 4.51
CA PRO A 425 -12.16 8.84 5.11
C PRO A 425 -11.98 8.22 6.51
N ASP A 426 -12.78 8.66 7.48
CA ASP A 426 -12.63 8.30 8.91
C ASP A 426 -12.51 6.79 9.17
N ARG A 427 -13.30 5.97 8.47
CA ARG A 427 -13.29 4.49 8.59
C ARG A 427 -11.91 3.83 8.38
N GLU A 428 -10.99 4.53 7.71
CA GLU A 428 -9.63 4.08 7.40
C GLU A 428 -8.56 4.69 8.32
N HIS A 429 -8.85 5.77 9.04
CA HIS A 429 -7.86 6.49 9.84
C HIS A 429 -8.26 6.69 11.32
N SER A 430 -9.55 6.60 11.65
CA SER A 430 -10.12 6.59 13.00
C SER A 430 -10.33 5.15 13.50
N PHE A 431 -9.89 4.87 14.72
CA PHE A 431 -10.05 3.58 15.38
C PHE A 431 -10.49 3.75 16.83
N PHE A 432 -11.62 3.13 17.19
CA PHE A 432 -12.03 2.92 18.57
C PHE A 432 -11.61 1.52 19.05
N VAL A 433 -11.16 1.43 20.31
CA VAL A 433 -10.65 0.22 20.95
C VAL A 433 -11.23 0.10 22.36
N ASP A 434 -11.97 -0.97 22.66
CA ASP A 434 -12.74 -1.07 23.91
C ASP A 434 -11.86 -1.09 25.18
N GLU A 435 -10.66 -1.65 25.09
CA GLU A 435 -9.73 -1.82 26.21
C GLU A 435 -8.28 -1.65 25.75
N PHE A 436 -7.39 -1.13 26.60
CA PHE A 436 -5.97 -0.94 26.27
C PHE A 436 -5.28 -2.23 25.79
N ASP A 437 -5.55 -3.37 26.43
CA ASP A 437 -4.95 -4.65 26.07
C ASP A 437 -5.40 -5.17 24.69
N ASN A 438 -6.41 -4.55 24.06
CA ASN A 438 -6.81 -4.85 22.68
C ASN A 438 -6.04 -4.04 21.63
N LEU A 439 -5.25 -3.02 22.01
CA LEU A 439 -4.50 -2.15 21.09
C LEU A 439 -3.64 -2.91 20.07
N TYR A 440 -2.98 -4.00 20.48
CA TYR A 440 -2.09 -4.76 19.59
C TYR A 440 -2.81 -5.31 18.35
N LYS A 441 -4.12 -5.58 18.45
CA LYS A 441 -4.97 -6.09 17.36
C LYS A 441 -5.10 -5.08 16.21
N TYR A 442 -4.88 -3.80 16.47
CA TYR A 442 -5.00 -2.71 15.50
C TYR A 442 -3.67 -2.42 14.77
N VAL A 443 -2.52 -2.90 15.26
CA VAL A 443 -1.21 -2.70 14.60
C VAL A 443 -1.25 -3.16 13.13
N PRO A 444 -1.73 -4.37 12.77
CA PRO A 444 -1.80 -4.78 11.37
C PRO A 444 -2.76 -3.91 10.52
N LYS A 445 -3.83 -3.38 11.12
CA LYS A 445 -4.81 -2.51 10.43
C LYS A 445 -4.22 -1.13 10.15
N VAL A 446 -3.53 -0.53 11.12
CA VAL A 446 -2.82 0.75 10.97
C VAL A 446 -1.75 0.64 9.88
N ILE A 447 -0.91 -0.41 9.91
CA ILE A 447 0.12 -0.64 8.89
C ILE A 447 -0.51 -0.89 7.51
N HIS A 448 -1.58 -1.70 7.43
CA HIS A 448 -2.28 -1.94 6.18
C HIS A 448 -2.81 -0.65 5.55
N ASN A 449 -3.42 0.23 6.35
CA ASN A 449 -4.03 1.46 5.86
C ASN A 449 -2.96 2.50 5.47
N ILE A 450 -1.90 2.66 6.27
CA ILE A 450 -0.71 3.46 5.90
C ILE A 450 -0.12 2.99 4.57
N CYS A 451 -0.02 1.67 4.37
CA CYS A 451 0.44 1.11 3.11
C CYS A 451 -0.54 1.33 1.96
N HIS A 452 -1.84 1.14 2.18
CA HIS A 452 -2.87 1.37 1.17
C HIS A 452 -2.85 2.82 0.66
N GLU A 453 -2.82 3.79 1.56
CA GLU A 453 -2.74 5.23 1.29
C GLU A 453 -1.44 5.62 0.56
N PHE A 454 -0.29 5.06 1.00
CA PHE A 454 1.00 5.28 0.34
C PHE A 454 0.96 4.86 -1.13
N ASN A 455 0.25 3.76 -1.42
CA ASN A 455 0.21 3.12 -2.73
C ASN A 455 -0.84 3.75 -3.68
N SER A 456 -1.98 4.22 -3.16
CA SER A 456 -3.05 4.85 -3.95
C SER A 456 -2.74 6.31 -4.30
N GLN A 457 -2.09 7.04 -3.39
CA GLN A 457 -1.67 8.44 -3.60
C GLN A 457 -0.14 8.57 -3.68
N PRO A 458 0.57 8.04 -4.69
CA PRO A 458 2.02 8.20 -4.81
C PRO A 458 2.38 9.69 -4.96
N ARG A 459 2.93 10.28 -3.88
CA ARG A 459 3.51 11.64 -3.92
C ARG A 459 4.94 11.53 -4.46
N ASN A 460 5.14 12.10 -5.64
CA ASN A 460 6.44 12.23 -6.31
C ASN A 460 7.45 12.97 -5.41
#